data_AF-A0A960MCK4-F1
#
_entry.id   AF-A0A960MCK4-F1
#
_cell.length_a   1.000
_cell.length_b   1.000
_cell.length_c   1.000
_cell.angle_alpha   90.00
_cell.angle_beta   90.00
_cell.angle_gamma   90.00
#
_symmetry.space_group_name_H-M   'P 1'
#
loop_
_entity.id
_entity.type
_entity.pdbx_description
1 polymer ?
#
loop_
_entity_poly.entity_id
_entity_poly.type
_entity_poly.pdbx_seq_one_letter_code
_entity_poly.pdbx_strand_id
1 'polypeptide(L)'
;MCALGILAATVRADDPVIEVPGSLPTLIAPIPELQATWEGGALDLANYFGLPGVTGPIYQVETSLGSFNIEMLADDAPNTVANFTAYVDAGHYQNLLIHRSAPGFVIQTGGYKATLPPQSVTSFGAINNEFGISNTRGTLAMAKLGGDPNSATNQWFVNLANNSANLDNQNGGFTVFARVLGTGMS
;
A
#
# COMPACT_ATOMS: atom_id res chain seq x y z
N MET A 1 12.20 -15.83 23.27
CA MET A 1 11.06 -15.20 23.98
C MET A 1 10.60 -14.03 23.13
N CYS A 2 9.60 -14.26 22.29
CA CYS A 2 9.07 -13.25 21.37
C CYS A 2 8.05 -12.41 22.15
N ALA A 3 8.35 -11.15 22.42
CA ALA A 3 7.30 -10.22 22.78
C ALA A 3 6.39 -10.11 21.55
N LEU A 4 5.21 -10.73 21.61
CA LEU A 4 4.12 -10.48 20.67
C LEU A 4 3.64 -9.04 20.92
N GLY A 5 4.44 -8.06 20.51
CA GLY A 5 3.94 -6.71 20.31
C GLY A 5 2.92 -6.81 19.19
N ILE A 6 1.67 -6.46 19.48
CA ILE A 6 0.65 -6.32 18.46
C ILE A 6 1.13 -5.21 17.54
N LEU A 7 1.61 -5.58 16.36
CA LEU A 7 2.01 -4.62 15.35
C LEU A 7 0.73 -4.22 14.60
N ALA A 8 0.32 -2.96 14.79
CA ALA A 8 -0.87 -2.39 14.18
C ALA A 8 -0.50 -1.59 12.94
N ALA A 9 -1.37 -1.63 11.92
CA ALA A 9 -1.25 -0.79 10.73
C ALA A 9 -2.57 -0.07 10.44
N THR A 10 -2.47 1.17 9.97
CA THR A 10 -3.58 1.96 9.45
C THR A 10 -3.21 2.47 8.07
N VAL A 11 -4.11 2.35 7.10
CA VAL A 11 -3.91 2.88 5.75
C VAL A 11 -4.85 4.06 5.51
N ARG A 12 -4.32 5.17 4.99
CA ARG A 12 -5.09 6.38 4.67
C ARG A 12 -4.64 6.98 3.33
N ALA A 13 -5.54 7.66 2.66
CA ALA A 13 -5.27 8.38 1.41
C ALA A 13 -4.81 9.84 1.63
N ASP A 14 -5.06 10.40 2.82
CA ASP A 14 -4.97 11.84 3.05
C ASP A 14 -3.54 12.29 3.44
N ASP A 15 -3.07 13.36 2.79
CA ASP A 15 -1.82 14.11 3.04
C ASP A 15 -0.55 13.28 3.37
N PRO A 16 -0.13 12.33 2.50
CA PRO A 16 1.13 11.65 2.72
C PRO A 16 2.28 12.66 2.69
N VAL A 17 3.02 12.80 3.79
CA VAL A 17 4.34 13.43 3.75
C VAL A 17 5.27 12.46 3.01
N ILE A 18 5.60 12.81 1.76
CA ILE A 18 6.36 11.94 0.88
C ILE A 18 7.85 12.27 0.96
N GLU A 19 8.58 11.51 1.78
CA GLU A 19 10.05 11.50 1.76
C GLU A 19 10.54 10.39 0.81
N VAL A 20 10.90 10.76 -0.43
CA VAL A 20 11.57 9.85 -1.38
C VAL A 20 13.04 10.24 -1.47
N PRO A 21 13.97 9.47 -0.86
CA PRO A 21 15.39 9.71 -0.99
C PRO A 21 15.80 9.57 -2.46
N GLY A 22 16.33 10.65 -3.02
CA GLY A 22 16.86 10.66 -4.39
C GLY A 22 15.87 11.08 -5.48
N SER A 23 14.60 11.34 -5.18
CA SER A 23 13.70 12.03 -6.13
C SER A 23 13.11 13.26 -5.47
N LEU A 24 13.70 14.41 -5.80
CA LEU A 24 13.11 15.70 -5.45
C LEU A 24 11.80 15.86 -6.24
N PRO A 25 10.74 16.39 -5.61
CA PRO A 25 9.56 16.82 -6.35
C PRO A 25 10.01 17.78 -7.47
N THR A 26 9.59 17.48 -8.70
CA THR A 26 9.91 18.29 -9.87
C THR A 26 8.72 19.17 -10.22
N LEU A 27 9.00 20.38 -10.67
CA LEU A 27 7.97 21.27 -11.17
C LEU A 27 7.32 20.68 -12.43
N ILE A 28 6.02 20.40 -12.40
CA ILE A 28 5.26 19.84 -13.54
C ILE A 28 4.44 20.88 -14.29
N ALA A 29 4.20 22.04 -13.67
CA ALA A 29 3.53 23.18 -14.29
C ALA A 29 4.09 24.49 -13.73
N PRO A 30 4.10 25.60 -14.50
CA PRO A 30 4.47 26.90 -13.97
C PRO A 30 3.58 27.28 -12.77
N ILE A 31 4.18 27.70 -11.67
CA ILE A 31 3.44 28.25 -10.52
C ILE A 31 2.99 29.66 -10.90
N PRO A 32 1.68 29.94 -10.94
CA PRO A 32 1.19 31.28 -11.24
C PRO A 32 1.58 32.23 -10.11
N GLU A 33 1.75 33.50 -10.45
CA GLU A 33 1.85 34.54 -9.42
C GLU A 33 0.51 34.63 -8.69
N LEU A 34 0.52 34.36 -7.38
CA LEU A 34 -0.65 34.45 -6.52
C LEU A 34 -0.49 35.66 -5.61
N GLN A 35 -1.33 36.66 -5.82
CA GLN A 35 -1.44 37.82 -4.94
C GLN A 35 -2.40 37.44 -3.79
N ALA A 36 -1.86 37.17 -2.60
CA ALA A 36 -2.64 36.81 -1.42
C ALA A 36 -2.36 37.77 -0.27
N THR A 37 -3.41 38.30 0.36
CA THR A 37 -3.32 38.90 1.70
C THR A 37 -3.23 37.78 2.71
N TRP A 38 -2.05 37.63 3.32
CA TRP A 38 -1.74 36.49 4.19
C TRP A 38 -2.42 36.62 5.56
N GLU A 39 -3.58 35.99 5.74
CA GLU A 39 -4.25 35.80 7.05
C GLU A 39 -3.90 34.42 7.68
N GLY A 40 -2.69 33.91 7.46
CA GLY A 40 -2.24 32.66 8.07
C GLY A 40 -2.82 31.37 7.49
N GLY A 41 -3.24 31.39 6.21
CA GLY A 41 -3.70 30.21 5.48
C GLY A 41 -2.57 29.32 4.96
N ALA A 42 -2.93 28.12 4.48
CA ALA A 42 -2.04 27.24 3.72
C ALA A 42 -2.18 27.51 2.22
N LEU A 43 -1.06 27.48 1.48
CA LEU A 43 -1.06 27.55 0.03
C LEU A 43 -0.94 26.12 -0.54
N ASP A 44 -1.98 25.67 -1.23
CA ASP A 44 -1.96 24.37 -1.92
C ASP A 44 -1.10 24.46 -3.19
N LEU A 45 0.02 23.74 -3.19
CA LEU A 45 0.94 23.63 -4.31
C LEU A 45 0.97 22.22 -4.91
N ALA A 46 0.06 21.33 -4.52
CA ALA A 46 0.09 19.91 -4.90
C ALA A 46 0.05 19.72 -6.42
N ASN A 47 -0.64 20.60 -7.15
CA ASN A 47 -0.76 20.53 -8.62
C ASN A 47 0.47 21.04 -9.39
N TYR A 48 1.48 21.58 -8.71
CA TYR A 48 2.69 22.13 -9.34
C TYR A 48 3.91 21.25 -9.20
N PHE A 49 3.88 20.28 -8.27
CA PHE A 49 4.98 19.37 -8.03
C PHE A 49 4.55 17.93 -8.30
N GLY A 50 5.33 17.21 -9.10
CA GLY A 50 5.16 15.79 -9.34
C GLY A 50 6.39 15.01 -8.90
N LEU A 51 6.20 13.73 -8.61
CA LEU A 51 7.29 12.79 -8.37
C LEU A 51 7.59 12.04 -9.68
N PRO A 52 8.79 12.18 -10.25
CA PRO A 52 9.14 11.49 -11.48
C PRO A 52 8.93 9.97 -11.37
N GLY A 53 8.18 9.41 -12.31
CA GLY A 53 7.90 7.98 -12.36
C GLY A 53 6.80 7.49 -11.43
N VAL A 54 6.16 8.38 -10.66
CA VAL A 54 4.96 8.09 -9.85
C VAL A 54 3.75 8.72 -10.55
N THR A 55 2.82 7.89 -11.00
CA THR A 55 1.63 8.33 -11.75
C THR A 55 0.35 7.90 -11.06
N GLY A 56 0.42 6.92 -10.16
CA GLY A 56 -0.72 6.41 -9.43
C GLY A 56 -1.06 7.19 -8.15
N PRO A 57 -2.26 6.98 -7.59
CA PRO A 57 -2.62 7.46 -6.26
C PRO A 57 -1.62 7.00 -5.20
N ILE A 58 -1.35 7.85 -4.22
CA ILE A 58 -0.42 7.57 -3.12
C ILE A 58 -1.22 7.40 -1.83
N TYR A 59 -0.89 6.35 -1.08
CA TYR A 59 -1.45 6.10 0.25
C TYR A 59 -0.32 6.06 1.26
N GLN A 60 -0.61 6.50 2.48
CA GLN A 60 0.28 6.31 3.61
C GLN A 60 -0.17 5.11 4.42
N VAL A 61 0.79 4.24 4.73
CA VAL A 61 0.64 3.14 5.67
C VAL A 61 1.33 3.55 6.96
N GLU A 62 0.55 3.83 7.99
CA GLU A 62 1.01 4.12 9.33
C GLU A 62 1.11 2.82 10.13
N THR A 63 2.25 2.56 10.74
CA THR A 63 2.42 1.43 11.66
C THR A 63 2.93 1.90 13.00
N SER A 64 2.83 1.06 14.02
CA SER A 64 3.44 1.34 15.32
C SER A 64 4.98 1.39 15.30
N LEU A 65 5.63 1.09 14.17
CA LEU A 65 7.08 1.20 13.96
C LEU A 65 7.47 2.35 13.03
N GLY A 66 6.51 3.15 12.59
CA GLY A 66 6.71 4.24 11.64
C GLY A 66 5.81 4.12 10.42
N SER A 67 5.84 5.14 9.57
CA SER A 67 5.00 5.26 8.39
C SER A 67 5.81 5.11 7.11
N PHE A 68 5.19 4.60 6.07
CA PHE A 68 5.74 4.59 4.71
C PHE A 68 4.66 4.86 3.69
N ASN A 69 5.05 5.33 2.51
CA ASN A 69 4.12 5.64 1.43
C ASN A 69 4.16 4.55 0.36
N ILE A 70 3.00 4.29 -0.24
CA ILE A 70 2.84 3.36 -1.36
C ILE A 70 2.19 4.07 -2.54
N GLU A 71 2.64 3.75 -3.74
CA GLU A 71 1.96 4.12 -4.98
C GLU A 71 1.10 2.95 -5.45
N MET A 72 -0.14 3.25 -5.81
CA MET A 72 -1.08 2.29 -6.39
C MET A 72 -0.90 2.17 -7.90
N LEU A 73 -0.80 0.95 -8.41
CA LEU A 73 -0.48 0.64 -9.81
C LEU A 73 -1.78 0.31 -10.58
N ALA A 74 -2.66 1.31 -10.71
CA ALA A 74 -4.00 1.12 -11.28
C ALA A 74 -3.99 0.77 -12.78
N ASP A 75 -2.94 1.17 -13.51
CA ASP A 75 -2.77 0.83 -14.93
C ASP A 75 -2.54 -0.68 -15.12
N ASP A 76 -1.90 -1.34 -14.14
CA ASP A 76 -1.58 -2.77 -14.19
C ASP A 76 -2.64 -3.66 -13.52
N ALA A 77 -3.24 -3.20 -12.42
CA ALA A 77 -4.19 -3.98 -11.62
C ALA A 77 -5.42 -3.16 -11.19
N PRO A 78 -6.25 -2.70 -12.14
CA PRO A 78 -7.32 -1.73 -11.88
C PRO A 78 -8.38 -2.25 -10.90
N ASN A 79 -8.81 -3.51 -11.01
CA ASN A 79 -9.83 -4.05 -10.09
C ASN A 79 -9.27 -4.26 -8.69
N THR A 80 -7.99 -4.62 -8.59
CA THR A 80 -7.30 -4.82 -7.32
C THR A 80 -7.06 -3.50 -6.60
N VAL A 81 -6.65 -2.46 -7.31
CA VAL A 81 -6.54 -1.11 -6.76
C VAL A 81 -7.91 -0.61 -6.31
N ALA A 82 -8.95 -0.75 -7.13
CA ALA A 82 -10.31 -0.36 -6.76
C ALA A 82 -10.81 -1.09 -5.50
N ASN A 83 -10.56 -2.39 -5.39
CA ASN A 83 -10.87 -3.19 -4.21
C ASN A 83 -10.10 -2.70 -2.97
N PHE A 84 -8.79 -2.44 -3.09
CA PHE A 84 -7.98 -1.93 -1.99
C PHE A 84 -8.49 -0.57 -1.51
N THR A 85 -8.73 0.36 -2.43
CA THR A 85 -9.28 1.69 -2.15
C THR A 85 -10.63 1.59 -1.44
N ALA A 86 -11.52 0.70 -1.88
CA ALA A 86 -12.81 0.49 -1.21
C ALA A 86 -12.65 0.08 0.27
N TYR A 87 -11.67 -0.76 0.62
CA TYR A 87 -11.38 -1.09 2.02
C TYR A 87 -10.77 0.08 2.81
N VAL A 88 -9.97 0.93 2.17
CA VAL A 88 -9.45 2.15 2.80
C VAL A 88 -10.59 3.11 3.10
N ASP A 89 -11.41 3.43 2.09
CA ASP A 89 -12.52 4.39 2.18
C ASP A 89 -13.58 3.93 3.21
N ALA A 90 -13.83 2.63 3.29
CA ALA A 90 -14.72 2.06 4.29
C ALA A 90 -14.12 2.01 5.72
N GLY A 91 -12.85 2.37 5.90
CA GLY A 91 -12.15 2.31 7.19
C GLY A 91 -11.78 0.88 7.64
N HIS A 92 -11.89 -0.10 6.75
CA HIS A 92 -11.56 -1.50 7.04
C HIS A 92 -10.07 -1.70 7.29
N TYR A 93 -9.21 -0.85 6.71
CA TYR A 93 -7.77 -0.89 6.96
C TYR A 93 -7.27 0.00 8.11
N GLN A 94 -8.15 0.41 9.03
CA GLN A 94 -7.75 1.06 10.28
C GLN A 94 -7.47 0.03 11.38
N ASN A 95 -6.39 0.21 12.15
CA ASN A 95 -6.04 -0.67 13.29
C ASN A 95 -6.01 -2.17 12.91
N LEU A 96 -5.34 -2.50 11.81
CA LEU A 96 -5.12 -3.86 11.35
C LEU A 96 -4.02 -4.55 12.16
N LEU A 97 -4.18 -5.84 12.42
CA LEU A 97 -3.13 -6.69 12.95
C LEU A 97 -2.25 -7.20 11.80
N ILE A 98 -0.93 -7.05 11.94
CA ILE A 98 0.02 -7.83 11.14
C ILE A 98 0.07 -9.25 11.70
N HIS A 99 -0.70 -10.14 11.09
CA HIS A 99 -0.90 -11.51 11.57
C HIS A 99 0.13 -12.51 11.04
N ARG A 100 0.97 -12.11 10.08
CA ARG A 100 2.07 -12.96 9.59
C ARG A 100 3.29 -12.13 9.22
N SER A 101 4.43 -12.53 9.78
CA SER A 101 5.75 -12.00 9.45
C SER A 101 6.69 -13.16 9.13
N ALA A 102 7.18 -13.21 7.90
CA ALA A 102 8.14 -14.20 7.42
C ALA A 102 9.40 -13.46 6.97
N PRO A 103 10.46 -13.38 7.81
CA PRO A 103 11.69 -12.67 7.48
C PRO A 103 12.28 -13.13 6.15
N GLY A 104 12.69 -12.17 5.32
CA GLY A 104 13.23 -12.45 3.98
C GLY A 104 12.21 -12.92 2.96
N PHE A 105 10.91 -12.89 3.27
CA PHE A 105 9.84 -13.26 2.36
C PHE A 105 8.75 -12.20 2.30
N VAL A 106 7.80 -12.21 3.26
CA VAL A 106 6.65 -11.30 3.25
C VAL A 106 6.21 -10.91 4.66
N ILE A 107 5.58 -9.74 4.76
CA ILE A 107 4.77 -9.34 5.92
C ILE A 107 3.34 -9.15 5.44
N GLN A 108 2.37 -9.75 6.13
CA GLN A 108 0.98 -9.87 5.65
C GLN A 108 -0.02 -9.37 6.70
N THR A 109 -1.05 -8.67 6.22
CA THR A 109 -2.06 -7.96 7.01
C THR A 109 -3.41 -7.92 6.28
N GLY A 110 -4.34 -7.08 6.74
CA GLY A 110 -5.63 -6.79 6.10
C GLY A 110 -6.79 -7.71 6.51
N GLY A 111 -6.47 -8.88 7.08
CA GLY A 111 -7.47 -9.90 7.43
C GLY A 111 -8.06 -9.75 8.84
N TYR A 112 -7.36 -9.08 9.75
CA TYR A 112 -7.74 -9.01 11.16
C TYR A 112 -7.53 -7.61 11.74
N LYS A 113 -8.41 -7.20 12.64
CA LYS A 113 -8.25 -6.01 13.50
C LYS A 113 -7.37 -6.35 14.71
N ALA A 114 -6.62 -5.36 15.17
CA ALA A 114 -5.73 -5.44 16.32
C ALA A 114 -6.50 -5.31 17.65
N THR A 115 -7.49 -6.20 17.84
CA THR A 115 -8.31 -6.33 19.06
C THR A 115 -7.93 -7.57 19.85
N LEU A 116 -8.41 -7.68 21.08
CA LEU A 116 -8.24 -8.88 21.92
C LEU A 116 -9.63 -9.43 22.31
N PRO A 117 -10.08 -10.56 21.74
CA PRO A 117 -9.41 -11.36 20.71
C PRO A 117 -9.39 -10.66 19.34
N PRO A 118 -8.49 -11.06 18.41
CA PRO A 118 -8.48 -10.52 17.04
C PRO A 118 -9.80 -10.78 16.33
N GLN A 119 -10.35 -9.75 15.69
CA GLN A 119 -11.58 -9.84 14.92
C GLN A 119 -11.27 -9.85 13.42
N SER A 120 -11.96 -10.70 12.65
CA SER A 120 -11.80 -10.70 11.19
C SER A 120 -12.36 -9.42 10.58
N VAL A 121 -11.66 -8.89 9.59
CA VAL A 121 -12.18 -7.82 8.73
C VAL A 121 -13.19 -8.45 7.77
N THR A 122 -14.39 -7.87 7.67
CA THR A 122 -15.41 -8.31 6.72
C THR A 122 -14.92 -8.13 5.29
N SER A 123 -15.07 -9.16 4.47
CA SER A 123 -14.72 -9.16 3.04
C SER A 123 -15.88 -8.64 2.19
N PHE A 124 -15.56 -7.86 1.16
CA PHE A 124 -16.49 -7.40 0.12
C PHE A 124 -16.70 -8.40 -1.03
N GLY A 125 -16.08 -9.57 -0.95
CA GLY A 125 -16.11 -10.59 -1.99
C GLY A 125 -14.77 -10.76 -2.67
N ALA A 126 -14.62 -11.87 -3.39
CA ALA A 126 -13.38 -12.20 -4.07
C ALA A 126 -13.26 -11.47 -5.41
N ILE A 127 -12.04 -11.07 -5.78
CA ILE A 127 -11.73 -10.44 -7.07
C ILE A 127 -10.91 -11.38 -7.96
N ASN A 128 -11.02 -11.16 -9.27
CA ASN A 128 -10.19 -11.88 -10.25
C ASN A 128 -8.72 -11.51 -10.09
N ASN A 129 -7.84 -12.48 -10.35
CA ASN A 129 -6.40 -12.25 -10.37
C ASN A 129 -6.01 -11.39 -11.58
N GLU A 130 -5.20 -10.36 -11.34
CA GLU A 130 -4.66 -9.44 -12.36
C GLU A 130 -3.13 -9.47 -12.35
N PHE A 131 -2.53 -10.65 -12.15
CA PHE A 131 -1.08 -10.76 -12.10
C PHE A 131 -0.45 -10.31 -13.43
N GLY A 132 0.46 -9.33 -13.34
CA GLY A 132 1.22 -8.79 -14.46
C GLY A 132 2.59 -8.24 -14.07
N ILE A 133 2.73 -7.71 -12.85
CA ILE A 133 4.00 -7.23 -12.29
C ILE A 133 4.63 -8.28 -11.37
N SER A 134 5.94 -8.50 -11.52
CA SER A 134 6.71 -9.44 -10.68
C SER A 134 6.77 -9.08 -9.20
N ASN A 135 6.66 -10.10 -8.35
CA ASN A 135 6.76 -10.00 -6.88
C ASN A 135 8.19 -9.77 -6.41
N THR A 136 8.69 -8.56 -6.58
CA THR A 136 10.03 -8.12 -6.17
C THR A 136 9.99 -7.33 -4.86
N ARG A 137 11.16 -7.12 -4.24
CA ARG A 137 11.26 -6.40 -2.95
C ARG A 137 10.60 -5.02 -3.04
N GLY A 138 9.75 -4.69 -2.07
CA GLY A 138 9.05 -3.42 -1.99
C GLY A 138 7.74 -3.35 -2.78
N THR A 139 7.32 -4.43 -3.44
CA THR A 139 5.98 -4.53 -4.03
C THR A 139 4.97 -5.04 -3.01
N LEU A 140 3.72 -4.62 -3.16
CA LEU A 140 2.57 -5.11 -2.41
C LEU A 140 1.69 -5.95 -3.31
N ALA A 141 1.27 -7.11 -2.82
CA ALA A 141 0.43 -8.04 -3.56
C ALA A 141 -0.71 -8.61 -2.72
N MET A 142 -1.78 -9.05 -3.39
CA MET A 142 -2.96 -9.65 -2.74
C MET A 142 -2.69 -11.08 -2.29
N ALA A 143 -3.04 -11.40 -1.04
CA ALA A 143 -3.02 -12.77 -0.56
C ALA A 143 -4.21 -13.57 -1.10
N LYS A 144 -4.00 -14.87 -1.29
CA LYS A 144 -4.97 -15.80 -1.92
C LYS A 144 -5.00 -17.14 -1.20
N LEU A 145 -6.10 -17.87 -1.37
CA LEU A 145 -6.21 -19.27 -1.01
C LEU A 145 -5.41 -20.12 -2.00
N GLY A 146 -4.73 -21.15 -1.49
CA GLY A 146 -3.95 -22.06 -2.33
C GLY A 146 -4.86 -22.88 -3.24
N GLY A 147 -4.53 -22.94 -4.53
CA GLY A 147 -5.31 -23.66 -5.54
C GLY A 147 -6.48 -22.84 -6.12
N ASP A 148 -6.74 -21.64 -5.61
CA ASP A 148 -7.76 -20.73 -6.12
C ASP A 148 -7.14 -19.36 -6.48
N PRO A 149 -6.79 -19.15 -7.76
CA PRO A 149 -6.20 -17.90 -8.23
C PRO A 149 -7.09 -16.66 -8.05
N ASN A 150 -8.42 -16.80 -7.97
CA ASN A 150 -9.38 -15.68 -7.95
C ASN A 150 -10.03 -15.50 -6.57
N SER A 151 -9.31 -15.85 -5.51
CA SER A 151 -9.80 -15.84 -4.12
C SER A 151 -9.36 -14.61 -3.30
N ALA A 152 -8.67 -13.65 -3.92
CA ALA A 152 -8.19 -12.44 -3.25
C ALA A 152 -9.36 -11.60 -2.73
N THR A 153 -9.26 -11.10 -1.50
CA THR A 153 -10.32 -10.29 -0.85
C THR A 153 -9.72 -9.05 -0.17
N ASN A 154 -9.45 -9.10 1.14
CA ASN A 154 -8.97 -7.99 1.98
C ASN A 154 -7.54 -8.18 2.50
N GLN A 155 -6.94 -9.35 2.28
CA GLN A 155 -5.59 -9.63 2.74
C GLN A 155 -4.56 -9.27 1.68
N TRP A 156 -3.51 -8.59 2.11
CA TRP A 156 -2.39 -8.18 1.26
C TRP A 156 -1.09 -8.32 2.04
N PHE A 157 0.02 -8.34 1.31
CA PHE A 157 1.35 -8.46 1.89
C PHE A 157 2.36 -7.58 1.16
N VAL A 158 3.43 -7.20 1.89
CA VAL A 158 4.60 -6.52 1.33
C VAL A 158 5.71 -7.56 1.10
N ASN A 159 6.30 -7.56 -0.08
CA ASN A 159 7.47 -8.39 -0.41
C ASN A 159 8.75 -7.80 0.23
N LEU A 160 9.37 -8.55 1.14
CA LEU A 160 10.59 -8.14 1.85
C LEU A 160 11.88 -8.50 1.09
N ALA A 161 11.77 -9.38 0.10
CA ALA A 161 12.84 -9.83 -0.78
C ALA A 161 12.32 -10.01 -2.22
N ASN A 162 13.21 -10.42 -3.14
CA ASN A 162 12.77 -10.84 -4.46
C ASN A 162 12.15 -12.25 -4.39
N ASN A 163 10.84 -12.31 -4.57
CA ASN A 163 10.04 -13.53 -4.45
C ASN A 163 9.52 -14.04 -5.80
N SER A 164 9.95 -13.43 -6.92
CA SER A 164 9.44 -13.71 -8.26
C SER A 164 9.56 -15.18 -8.65
N ALA A 165 10.66 -15.85 -8.28
CA ALA A 165 10.87 -17.27 -8.57
C ALA A 165 9.75 -18.18 -8.03
N ASN A 166 9.05 -17.76 -6.97
CA ASN A 166 7.98 -18.52 -6.34
C ASN A 166 6.59 -17.90 -6.58
N LEU A 167 6.40 -16.63 -6.21
CA LEU A 167 5.08 -15.98 -6.22
C LEU A 167 4.58 -15.66 -7.62
N ASP A 168 5.44 -15.56 -8.63
CA ASP A 168 4.99 -15.30 -10.01
C ASP A 168 4.52 -16.58 -10.70
N ASN A 169 5.02 -17.74 -10.26
CA ASN A 169 4.86 -19.02 -10.95
C ASN A 169 3.83 -19.97 -10.30
N GLN A 170 3.30 -19.61 -9.13
CA GLN A 170 2.34 -20.45 -8.40
C GLN A 170 0.98 -19.77 -8.31
N ASN A 171 -0.09 -20.57 -8.21
CA ASN A 171 -1.46 -20.09 -8.01
C ASN A 171 -1.90 -19.00 -9.01
N GLY A 172 -1.41 -19.06 -10.25
CA GLY A 172 -1.67 -18.06 -11.29
C GLY A 172 -0.91 -16.73 -11.14
N GLY A 173 0.11 -16.68 -10.27
CA GLY A 173 0.84 -15.46 -9.93
C GLY A 173 0.11 -14.61 -8.87
N PHE A 174 0.81 -13.92 -7.98
CA PHE A 174 0.20 -13.05 -6.97
C PHE A 174 0.14 -11.60 -7.46
N THR A 175 -1.08 -11.06 -7.63
CA THR A 175 -1.30 -9.73 -8.18
C THR A 175 -0.64 -8.65 -7.34
N VAL A 176 0.45 -8.09 -7.87
CA VAL A 176 1.06 -6.85 -7.37
C VAL A 176 0.19 -5.68 -7.80
N PHE A 177 -0.18 -4.82 -6.85
CA PHE A 177 -1.08 -3.68 -7.09
C PHE A 177 -0.55 -2.36 -6.53
N ALA A 178 0.56 -2.40 -5.78
CA ALA A 178 1.20 -1.20 -5.26
C ALA A 178 2.71 -1.43 -5.06
N ARG A 179 3.46 -0.35 -4.90
CA ARG A 179 4.88 -0.39 -4.54
C ARG A 179 5.22 0.65 -3.47
N VAL A 180 6.14 0.31 -2.58
CA VAL A 180 6.67 1.21 -1.56
C VAL A 180 7.53 2.28 -2.21
N LEU A 181 7.32 3.52 -1.81
CA LEU A 181 8.09 4.68 -2.25
C LEU A 181 9.22 4.99 -1.26
N GLY A 182 10.31 5.54 -1.80
CA GLY A 182 11.38 6.14 -1.02
C GLY A 182 12.11 5.21 -0.06
N THR A 183 12.33 5.69 1.16
CA THR A 183 12.99 4.96 2.26
C THR A 183 12.06 3.97 2.96
N GLY A 184 10.81 3.79 2.53
CA GLY A 184 9.84 2.94 3.23
C GLY A 184 10.25 1.46 3.40
N MET A 185 11.33 1.03 2.73
CA MET A 185 11.92 -0.31 2.84
C MET A 185 13.22 -0.36 3.66
N SER A 186 13.61 0.71 4.36
CA SER A 186 14.86 0.76 5.17
C SER A 186 14.74 0.04 6.50
#